data_AF-A0A444K1T4-F1
#
_entry.id   AF-A0A444K1T4-F1
#
_cell.length_a   1.000
_cell.length_b   1.000
_cell.length_c   1.000
_cell.angle_alpha   90.00
_cell.angle_beta   90.00
_cell.angle_gamma   90.00
#
_symmetry.space_group_name_H-M   'P 1'
#
loop_
_entity.id
_entity.type
_entity.pdbx_description
1 polymer ?
#
loop_
_entity_poly.entity_id
_entity_poly.type
_entity_poly.pdbx_seq_one_letter_code
_entity_poly.pdbx_strand_id
1 'polypeptide(L)'
;MMLEKLRACWGFSPTVDRNVALVEGFLKGKRFADLAQEHGLSITRVRQIIERADRHVGGGIVTEAELSKASPRSDFMVDYPYVWKLAELHRLGSVTPHHFFTELERAGSLERLVDKMKRMPWRTPTTTRELARLVWQKEGGESPWP
;
A
#
# COMPACT_ATOMS: atom_id res chain seq x y z
N MET A 1 2.98 21.09 0.86
CA MET A 1 2.82 20.21 -0.32
C MET A 1 1.98 18.94 -0.09
N MET A 2 2.35 17.98 0.77
CA MET A 2 1.58 16.73 0.92
C MET A 2 0.20 16.93 1.57
N LEU A 3 0.15 17.65 2.71
CA LEU A 3 -1.11 17.92 3.42
C LEU A 3 -2.07 18.79 2.59
N GLU A 4 -1.55 19.71 1.79
CA GLU A 4 -2.35 20.54 0.86
C GLU A 4 -2.96 19.69 -0.25
N LYS A 5 -2.19 18.75 -0.83
CA LYS A 5 -2.71 17.76 -1.78
C LYS A 5 -3.81 16.92 -1.14
N LEU A 6 -3.63 16.45 0.09
CA LEU A 6 -4.67 15.70 0.82
C LEU A 6 -5.94 16.52 1.03
N ARG A 7 -5.80 17.80 1.38
CA ARG A 7 -6.93 18.71 1.55
C ARG A 7 -7.71 18.87 0.24
N ALA A 8 -7.00 19.05 -0.88
CA ALA A 8 -7.61 19.11 -2.21
C ALA A 8 -8.29 17.79 -2.60
N CYS A 9 -7.68 16.65 -2.27
CA CYS A 9 -8.19 15.31 -2.56
C CYS A 9 -9.43 14.91 -1.76
N TRP A 10 -9.56 15.36 -0.52
CA TRP A 10 -10.72 15.04 0.33
C TRP A 10 -11.87 16.05 0.23
N GLY A 11 -11.67 17.15 -0.51
CA GLY A 11 -12.69 18.17 -0.75
C GLY A 11 -13.11 18.93 0.52
N PHE A 12 -14.28 19.56 0.50
CA PHE A 12 -14.84 20.34 1.63
C PHE A 12 -15.71 19.47 2.56
N SER A 13 -15.26 18.27 2.91
CA SER A 13 -15.93 17.47 3.95
C SER A 13 -15.67 18.08 5.34
N PRO A 14 -16.67 18.10 6.24
CA PRO A 14 -16.50 18.61 7.61
C PRO A 14 -15.48 17.83 8.44
N THR A 15 -15.00 16.69 7.92
CA THR A 15 -13.97 15.86 8.56
C THR A 15 -12.57 16.06 7.99
N VAL A 16 -12.39 16.90 6.97
CA VAL A 16 -11.10 17.08 6.30
C VAL A 16 -10.04 17.58 7.24
N ASP A 17 -10.34 18.60 8.05
CA ASP A 17 -9.35 19.17 8.98
C ASP A 17 -8.93 18.14 10.04
N ARG A 18 -9.88 17.36 10.57
CA ARG A 18 -9.57 16.25 11.48
C ARG A 18 -8.70 15.19 10.80
N ASN A 19 -9.02 14.79 9.57
CA ASN A 19 -8.26 13.76 8.86
C ASN A 19 -6.84 14.26 8.51
N VAL A 20 -6.69 15.54 8.15
CA VAL A 20 -5.39 16.16 7.91
C VAL A 20 -4.58 16.21 9.21
N ALA A 21 -5.20 16.59 10.33
CA ALA A 21 -4.53 16.58 11.64
C ALA A 21 -4.08 15.18 12.08
N LEU A 22 -4.88 14.14 11.81
CA LEU A 22 -4.51 12.74 12.06
C LEU A 22 -3.28 12.34 11.24
N VAL A 23 -3.23 12.68 9.96
CA VAL A 23 -2.09 12.39 9.08
C VAL A 23 -0.86 13.18 9.50
N GLU A 24 -1.01 14.47 9.83
CA GLU A 24 0.10 15.30 10.31
C GLU A 24 0.66 14.76 11.63
N GLY A 25 -0.20 14.39 12.58
CA GLY A 25 0.21 13.78 13.84
C GLY A 25 0.93 12.46 13.64
N PHE A 26 0.45 11.62 12.73
CA PHE A 26 1.11 10.37 12.36
C PHE A 26 2.48 10.60 11.73
N LEU A 27 2.61 11.56 10.80
CA LEU A 27 3.89 11.92 10.19
C LEU A 27 4.89 12.51 11.19
N LYS A 28 4.40 13.11 12.29
CA LYS A 28 5.21 13.55 13.44
C LYS A 28 5.57 12.41 14.41
N GLY A 29 5.21 11.16 14.10
CA GLY A 29 5.56 9.97 14.88
C GLY A 29 4.57 9.60 15.98
N LYS A 30 3.37 10.21 16.04
CA LYS A 30 2.34 9.78 17.00
C LYS A 30 1.82 8.38 16.65
N ARG A 31 1.62 7.54 17.67
CA ARG A 31 1.07 6.19 17.46
C ARG A 31 -0.43 6.26 17.19
N PHE A 32 -0.97 5.22 16.54
CA PHE A 32 -2.41 5.13 16.26
C PHE A 32 -3.29 5.21 17.52
N ALA A 33 -2.82 4.68 18.66
CA ALA A 33 -3.56 4.73 19.93
C ALA A 33 -3.69 6.17 20.47
N ASP A 34 -2.60 6.93 20.39
CA ASP A 34 -2.56 8.30 20.89
C ASP A 34 -3.47 9.21 20.02
N LEU A 35 -3.40 9.03 18.69
CA LEU A 35 -4.28 9.72 17.73
C LEU A 35 -5.76 9.33 17.89
N ALA A 36 -6.04 8.06 18.18
CA ALA A 36 -7.39 7.55 18.43
C ALA A 36 -8.00 8.22 19.67
N GLN A 37 -7.24 8.31 20.76
CA GLN A 37 -7.67 8.97 21.98
C GLN A 37 -7.89 10.47 21.77
N GLU A 38 -6.94 11.17 21.13
CA GLU A 38 -6.99 12.63 20.91
C GLU A 38 -8.20 13.07 20.07
N HIS A 39 -8.62 12.23 19.12
CA HIS A 39 -9.68 12.57 18.17
C HIS A 39 -11.00 11.82 18.41
N GLY A 40 -11.11 11.04 19.50
CA GLY A 40 -12.32 10.28 19.83
C GLY A 40 -12.70 9.23 18.78
N LEU A 41 -11.70 8.57 18.20
CA LEU A 41 -11.87 7.55 17.16
C LEU A 41 -11.37 6.19 17.64
N SER A 42 -11.81 5.11 17.00
CA SER A 42 -11.16 3.81 17.18
C SER A 42 -9.80 3.78 16.46
N ILE A 43 -8.86 3.00 16.99
CA ILE A 43 -7.54 2.76 16.37
C ILE A 43 -7.70 2.30 14.91
N THR A 44 -8.64 1.39 14.66
CA THR A 44 -8.96 0.90 13.31
C THR A 44 -9.40 2.04 12.39
N ARG A 45 -10.22 2.97 12.89
CA ARG A 45 -10.70 4.10 12.09
C ARG A 45 -9.57 5.07 11.75
N VAL A 46 -8.66 5.33 12.70
CA VAL A 46 -7.47 6.15 12.45
C VAL A 46 -6.58 5.52 11.38
N ARG A 47 -6.32 4.20 11.48
CA ARG A 47 -5.56 3.45 10.47
C ARG A 47 -6.16 3.57 9.07
N GLN A 48 -7.47 3.34 8.93
CA GLN A 48 -8.17 3.47 7.65
C GLN A 48 -8.06 4.87 7.04
N ILE A 49 -8.10 5.93 7.86
CA ILE A 49 -7.97 7.31 7.40
C ILE A 49 -6.56 7.56 6.87
N ILE A 50 -5.54 7.09 7.58
CA ILE A 50 -4.14 7.25 7.19
C ILE A 50 -3.83 6.41 5.92
N GLU A 51 -4.32 5.18 5.82
CA GLU A 51 -4.21 4.36 4.59
C GLU A 51 -4.96 4.99 3.41
N ARG A 52 -6.11 5.61 3.66
CA ARG A 52 -6.81 6.38 2.64
C ARG A 52 -5.96 7.58 2.22
N ALA A 53 -5.32 8.27 3.16
CA ALA A 53 -4.43 9.40 2.85
C ALA A 53 -3.26 8.94 1.97
N ASP A 54 -2.60 7.84 2.35
CA ASP A 54 -1.50 7.22 1.61
C ASP A 54 -1.89 6.98 0.14
N ARG A 55 -3.08 6.41 -0.09
CA ARG A 55 -3.62 6.22 -1.45
C ARG A 55 -3.84 7.52 -2.23
N HIS A 56 -4.31 8.59 -1.58
CA HIS A 56 -4.57 9.86 -2.29
C HIS A 56 -3.29 10.59 -2.70
N VAL A 57 -2.18 10.37 -2.00
CA VAL A 57 -0.90 11.02 -2.32
C VAL A 57 0.05 10.15 -3.15
N GLY A 58 -0.40 8.96 -3.56
CA GLY A 58 0.40 8.04 -4.37
C GLY A 58 1.40 7.18 -3.58
N GLY A 59 1.18 6.99 -2.28
CA GLY A 59 2.03 6.19 -1.38
C GLY A 59 3.08 7.01 -0.61
N GLY A 60 3.67 6.39 0.41
CA GLY A 60 4.81 6.94 1.18
C GLY A 60 4.46 7.61 2.52
N ILE A 61 3.20 7.58 2.95
CA ILE A 61 2.77 7.96 4.31
C ILE A 61 2.87 6.74 5.23
N VAL A 62 2.36 5.59 4.79
CA VAL A 62 2.49 4.32 5.52
C VAL A 62 3.69 3.58 4.94
N THR A 63 4.87 3.80 5.54
CA THR A 63 6.09 3.06 5.18
C THR A 63 6.17 1.75 5.92
N GLU A 64 5.85 1.73 7.21
CA GLU A 64 5.57 0.49 7.93
C GLU A 64 4.18 0.00 7.53
N ALA A 65 4.10 -0.66 6.38
CA ALA A 65 3.20 -1.78 6.28
C ALA A 65 3.68 -2.79 7.33
N GLU A 66 3.33 -2.57 8.62
CA GLU A 66 3.43 -3.57 9.66
C GLU A 66 2.94 -4.85 8.99
N LEU A 67 3.87 -5.80 8.81
CA LEU A 67 3.55 -7.18 8.50
C LEU A 67 2.33 -7.48 9.33
N SER A 68 1.17 -7.55 8.69
CA SER A 68 -0.07 -7.76 9.41
C SER A 68 0.21 -9.01 10.23
N LYS A 69 0.23 -8.91 11.57
CA LYS A 69 0.41 -10.07 12.44
C LYS A 69 -0.72 -11.11 12.26
N ALA A 70 -1.67 -10.83 11.37
CA ALA A 70 -2.60 -11.80 10.86
C ALA A 70 -1.84 -12.92 10.14
N SER A 71 -2.22 -14.16 10.40
CA SER A 71 -1.72 -15.30 9.66
C SER A 71 -1.79 -15.07 8.15
N PRO A 72 -0.82 -15.60 7.38
CA PRO A 72 -0.87 -15.60 5.93
C PRO A 72 -2.26 -16.04 5.43
N ARG A 73 -2.87 -15.25 4.55
CA ARG A 73 -4.21 -15.55 4.02
C ARG A 73 -4.17 -16.56 2.88
N SER A 74 -2.99 -16.87 2.34
CA SER A 74 -2.77 -17.84 1.26
C SER A 74 -1.34 -18.36 1.26
N ASP A 75 -1.14 -19.51 0.60
CA ASP A 75 0.18 -20.12 0.39
C ASP A 75 1.13 -19.17 -0.35
N PHE A 76 0.62 -18.36 -1.29
CA PHE A 76 1.41 -17.34 -1.97
C PHE A 76 2.00 -16.31 -0.99
N MET A 77 1.30 -15.92 0.06
CA MET A 77 1.87 -15.01 1.06
C MET A 77 3.04 -15.65 1.83
N VAL A 78 3.06 -16.98 1.94
CA VAL A 78 4.14 -17.74 2.55
C VAL A 78 5.34 -17.83 1.61
N ASP A 79 5.10 -18.04 0.31
CA ASP A 79 6.16 -18.15 -0.70
C ASP A 79 6.86 -16.82 -0.97
N TYR A 80 6.17 -15.68 -0.78
CA TYR A 80 6.70 -14.35 -1.07
C TYR A 80 6.71 -13.40 0.15
N PRO A 81 7.40 -13.75 1.27
CA PRO A 81 7.31 -13.01 2.53
C PRO A 81 7.97 -11.62 2.45
N TYR A 82 8.85 -11.41 1.47
CA TYR A 82 9.60 -10.18 1.28
C TYR A 82 8.87 -9.10 0.44
N VAL A 83 7.68 -9.41 -0.10
CA VAL A 83 6.92 -8.51 -0.99
C VAL A 83 6.56 -7.19 -0.30
N TRP A 84 6.18 -7.25 0.97
CA TRP A 84 5.87 -6.05 1.76
C TRP A 84 7.10 -5.15 1.90
N LYS A 85 8.27 -5.73 2.17
CA LYS A 85 9.53 -4.99 2.26
C LYS A 85 9.89 -4.33 0.93
N LEU A 86 9.65 -5.00 -0.21
CA LEU A 86 9.85 -4.40 -1.53
C LEU A 86 8.92 -3.21 -1.76
N ALA A 87 7.62 -3.36 -1.42
CA ALA A 87 6.67 -2.27 -1.57
C ALA A 87 7.02 -1.07 -0.68
N GLU A 88 7.49 -1.31 0.54
CA GLU A 88 7.99 -0.27 1.45
C GLU A 88 9.23 0.43 0.90
N LEU A 89 10.29 -0.34 0.56
CA LEU A 89 11.55 0.20 0.04
C LEU A 89 11.35 1.07 -1.20
N HIS A 90 10.41 0.68 -2.06
CA HIS A 90 10.11 1.39 -3.31
C HIS A 90 8.93 2.37 -3.18
N ARG A 91 8.41 2.60 -1.97
CA ARG A 91 7.31 3.54 -1.69
C ARG A 91 6.07 3.30 -2.56
N LEU A 92 5.75 2.03 -2.83
CA LEU A 92 4.64 1.65 -3.71
C LEU A 92 3.27 1.74 -3.04
N GLY A 93 3.20 2.14 -1.77
CA GLY A 93 1.97 2.30 -1.00
C GLY A 93 1.50 1.01 -0.31
N SER A 94 0.81 1.15 0.82
CA SER A 94 0.48 0.03 1.72
C SER A 94 -0.52 -0.97 1.15
N VAL A 95 -1.33 -0.54 0.16
CA VAL A 95 -2.34 -1.41 -0.49
C VAL A 95 -1.76 -2.23 -1.63
N THR A 96 -0.60 -1.84 -2.16
CA THR A 96 -0.01 -2.48 -3.34
C THR A 96 0.34 -3.96 -3.12
N PRO A 97 0.93 -4.38 -1.98
CA PRO A 97 1.09 -5.81 -1.67
C PRO A 97 -0.22 -6.59 -1.74
N HIS A 98 -1.32 -6.05 -1.18
CA HIS A 98 -2.62 -6.73 -1.22
C HIS A 98 -3.13 -6.95 -2.63
N HIS A 99 -3.01 -5.94 -3.51
CA HIS A 99 -3.36 -6.09 -4.91
C HIS A 99 -2.46 -7.09 -5.63
N PHE A 100 -1.16 -7.09 -5.32
CA PHE A 100 -0.22 -8.06 -5.88
C PHE A 100 -0.64 -9.50 -5.52
N PHE A 101 -0.88 -9.81 -4.25
CA PHE A 101 -1.29 -11.17 -3.85
C PHE A 101 -2.63 -11.59 -4.42
N THR A 102 -3.60 -10.66 -4.50
CA THR A 102 -4.89 -10.93 -5.15
C THR A 102 -4.71 -11.32 -6.62
N GLU A 103 -3.85 -10.61 -7.34
CA GLU A 103 -3.59 -10.89 -8.75
C GLU A 103 -2.74 -12.14 -8.96
N LEU A 104 -1.81 -12.43 -8.05
CA LEU A 104 -0.99 -13.63 -8.03
C LEU A 104 -1.85 -14.89 -7.81
N GLU A 105 -2.74 -14.86 -6.82
CA GLU A 105 -3.71 -15.93 -6.56
C GLU A 105 -4.60 -16.19 -7.79
N ARG A 106 -5.08 -15.12 -8.44
CA ARG A 106 -5.88 -15.24 -9.68
C ARG A 106 -5.08 -15.83 -10.84
N ALA A 107 -3.78 -15.54 -10.91
CA ALA A 107 -2.92 -16.05 -11.97
C ALA A 107 -2.44 -17.49 -11.70
N GLY A 108 -2.35 -17.89 -10.43
CA GLY A 108 -1.90 -19.20 -9.98
C GLY A 108 -0.37 -19.39 -9.99
N SER A 109 0.39 -18.47 -10.58
CA SER A 109 1.86 -18.42 -10.47
C SER A 109 2.38 -17.04 -10.85
N LEU A 110 3.61 -16.73 -10.42
CA LEU A 110 4.28 -15.47 -10.76
C LEU A 110 4.53 -15.34 -12.27
N GLU A 111 4.88 -16.43 -12.94
CA GLU A 111 5.06 -16.47 -14.41
C GLU A 111 3.77 -16.10 -15.14
N ARG A 112 2.64 -16.71 -14.76
CA ARG A 112 1.33 -16.42 -15.37
C ARG A 112 0.89 -14.99 -15.07
N LEU A 113 1.24 -14.45 -13.89
CA LEU A 113 0.97 -13.07 -13.54
C LEU A 113 1.77 -12.10 -14.43
N VAL A 114 3.07 -12.34 -14.59
CA VAL A 114 3.94 -11.52 -15.44
C VAL A 114 3.50 -11.59 -16.91
N ASP A 115 3.16 -12.76 -17.42
CA ASP A 115 2.63 -12.93 -18.77
C ASP A 115 1.31 -12.18 -18.97
N LYS A 116 0.40 -12.23 -18.00
CA LYS A 116 -0.83 -11.45 -18.01
C LYS A 116 -0.54 -9.96 -18.08
N MET A 117 0.39 -9.46 -17.26
CA MET A 117 0.76 -8.05 -17.24
C MET A 117 1.45 -7.62 -18.53
N LYS A 118 2.28 -8.45 -19.15
CA LYS A 118 2.86 -8.19 -20.48
C LYS A 118 1.78 -8.01 -21.55
N ARG A 119 0.77 -8.88 -21.55
CA ARG A 119 -0.34 -8.83 -22.53
C ARG A 119 -1.30 -7.66 -22.32
N MET A 120 -1.51 -7.23 -21.07
CA MET A 120 -2.52 -6.22 -20.73
C MET A 120 -1.98 -5.17 -19.72
N PRO A 121 -1.03 -4.32 -20.12
CA PRO A 121 -0.37 -3.39 -19.20
C PRO A 121 -1.31 -2.35 -18.58
N TRP A 122 -2.40 -1.99 -19.25
CA TRP A 122 -3.38 -1.00 -18.78
C TRP A 122 -4.41 -1.55 -17.78
N ARG A 123 -4.48 -2.87 -17.56
CA ARG A 123 -5.48 -3.49 -16.66
C ARG A 123 -5.04 -3.61 -15.20
N THR A 124 -3.78 -3.31 -14.90
CA THR A 124 -3.22 -3.45 -13.56
C THR A 124 -2.71 -2.09 -13.09
N PRO A 125 -2.96 -1.70 -11.82
CA PRO A 125 -2.39 -0.48 -11.26
C PRO A 125 -0.87 -0.42 -11.44
N THR A 126 -0.34 0.75 -11.76
CA THR A 126 1.09 0.94 -12.06
C THR A 126 1.98 0.50 -10.90
N THR A 127 1.56 0.74 -9.66
CA THR A 127 2.29 0.30 -8.45
C THR A 127 2.31 -1.22 -8.31
N THR A 128 1.20 -1.91 -8.61
CA THR A 128 1.14 -3.38 -8.56
C THR A 128 1.97 -4.00 -9.67
N ARG A 129 1.99 -3.39 -10.86
CA ARG A 129 2.87 -3.79 -11.95
C ARG A 129 4.34 -3.63 -11.54
N GLU A 130 4.70 -2.48 -10.97
CA GLU A 130 6.07 -2.25 -10.51
C GLU A 130 6.47 -3.23 -9.40
N LEU A 131 5.58 -3.54 -8.47
CA LEU A 131 5.85 -4.55 -7.45
C LEU A 131 6.09 -5.93 -8.08
N ALA A 132 5.28 -6.33 -9.06
CA ALA A 132 5.50 -7.58 -9.79
C ALA A 132 6.84 -7.60 -10.56
N ARG A 133 7.27 -6.45 -11.12
CA ARG A 133 8.59 -6.29 -11.73
C ARG A 133 9.72 -6.58 -10.74
N LEU A 134 9.63 -6.00 -9.54
CA LEU A 134 10.64 -6.14 -8.48
C LEU A 134 10.70 -7.56 -7.93
N VAL A 135 9.54 -8.20 -7.74
CA VAL A 135 9.47 -9.60 -7.32
C VAL A 135 10.08 -10.50 -8.38
N TRP A 136 9.72 -10.31 -9.66
CA TRP A 136 10.31 -11.07 -10.76
C TRP A 136 11.82 -10.89 -10.87
N GLN A 137 12.32 -9.65 -10.77
CA GLN A 137 13.75 -9.36 -10.81
C GLN A 137 14.50 -10.01 -9.64
N LYS A 138 13.87 -10.11 -8.47
CA LYS A 138 14.45 -10.78 -7.31
C LYS A 138 14.53 -12.30 -7.46
N GLU A 139 13.51 -12.91 -8.09
CA GLU A 139 13.45 -14.36 -8.29
C GLU A 139 14.28 -14.83 -9.51
N GLY A 140 14.22 -14.10 -10.62
CA GLY A 140 14.80 -14.48 -11.90
C GLY A 140 15.99 -13.65 -12.36
N GLY A 141 16.42 -12.64 -11.59
CA GLY A 141 17.60 -11.80 -11.86
C GLY A 141 17.42 -10.70 -12.92
N GLU A 142 16.49 -10.86 -13.86
CA GLU A 142 16.26 -9.90 -14.94
C GLU A 142 14.88 -9.23 -14.85
N SER A 143 14.76 -7.99 -15.35
CA SER A 143 13.46 -7.31 -15.42
C SER A 143 12.59 -7.96 -16.51
N PRO A 144 11.31 -8.26 -16.25
CA PRO A 144 10.45 -8.89 -17.25
C PRO A 144 10.06 -7.94 -18.40
N TRP A 145 10.25 -6.63 -18.23
CA TRP A 145 10.04 -5.60 -19.24
C TRP A 145 11.03 -4.44 -19.04
N PRO A 146 11.24 -3.58 -20.06
CA PRO A 146 12.13 -2.42 -19.99
C PRO A 146 11.78 -1.44 -18.87
#